data_AF-A0A662LWX9-F1
#
_entry.id   AF-A0A662LWX9-F1
#
_cell.length_a   1.000
_cell.length_b   1.000
_cell.length_c   1.000
_cell.angle_alpha   90.00
_cell.angle_beta   90.00
_cell.angle_gamma   90.00
#
_symmetry.space_group_name_H-M   'P 1'
#
loop_
_entity.id
_entity.type
_entity.pdbx_description
1 polymer ?
#
loop_
_entity_poly.entity_id
_entity_poly.type
_entity_poly.pdbx_seq_one_letter_code
_entity_poly.pdbx_strand_id
1 'polypeptide(L)'
;MQKDELIQLHTFLLQLKTHLEDLVGNDGIEQFEIYNILNVTPYQVYKSKREHTLAVFTLSKGIADLLLDNSFTGLEKISTRLEMMSERFMTDKEKSIINKVEVSASS
;
A
#
# COMPACT_ATOMS: atom_id res chain seq x y z
N MET A 1 -3.56 -14.65 6.37
CA MET A 1 -4.34 -13.64 7.12
C MET A 1 -5.66 -14.19 7.61
N GLN A 2 -5.95 -13.97 8.88
CA GLN A 2 -7.27 -14.08 9.47
C GLN A 2 -8.18 -12.96 8.94
N LYS A 3 -9.51 -13.07 9.13
CA LYS A 3 -10.47 -12.09 8.59
C LYS A 3 -10.30 -10.72 9.25
N ASP A 4 -10.00 -10.68 10.54
CA ASP A 4 -9.84 -9.42 11.29
C ASP A 4 -8.60 -8.66 10.85
N GLU A 5 -7.48 -9.37 10.62
CA GLU A 5 -6.25 -8.80 10.03
C GLU A 5 -6.53 -8.22 8.63
N LEU A 6 -7.37 -8.90 7.84
CA LEU A 6 -7.76 -8.43 6.50
C LEU A 6 -8.61 -7.18 6.54
N ILE A 7 -9.54 -7.09 7.50
CA ILE A 7 -10.36 -5.89 7.69
C ILE A 7 -9.49 -4.74 8.19
N GLN A 8 -8.53 -4.97 9.09
CA GLN A 8 -7.57 -3.95 9.52
C GLN A 8 -6.72 -3.43 8.35
N LEU A 9 -6.22 -4.32 7.49
CA LEU A 9 -5.49 -3.91 6.29
C LEU A 9 -6.38 -3.08 5.34
N HIS A 10 -7.63 -3.51 5.13
CA HIS A 10 -8.58 -2.75 4.32
C HIS A 10 -8.83 -1.35 4.92
N THR A 11 -9.04 -1.25 6.23
CA THR A 11 -9.19 0.05 6.93
C THR A 11 -7.98 0.95 6.68
N PHE A 12 -6.78 0.41 6.86
CA PHE A 12 -5.55 1.16 6.65
C PHE A 12 -5.44 1.67 5.21
N LEU A 13 -5.68 0.81 4.21
CA LEU A 13 -5.61 1.21 2.80
C LEU A 13 -6.69 2.23 2.43
N LEU A 14 -7.88 2.16 3.02
CA LEU A 14 -8.91 3.17 2.84
C LEU A 14 -8.48 4.53 3.41
N GLN A 15 -7.86 4.54 4.59
CA GLN A 15 -7.30 5.77 5.18
C GLN A 15 -6.16 6.34 4.33
N LEU A 16 -5.27 5.47 3.83
CA LEU A 16 -4.18 5.86 2.95
C LEU A 16 -4.70 6.44 1.64
N LYS A 17 -5.71 5.81 1.02
CA LYS A 17 -6.42 6.35 -0.14
C LYS A 17 -6.87 7.79 0.12
N THR A 18 -7.66 8.01 1.18
CA THR A 18 -8.20 9.35 1.51
C THR A 18 -7.07 10.37 1.70
N HIS A 19 -6.01 9.99 2.39
CA HIS A 19 -4.88 10.90 2.58
C HIS A 19 -4.16 11.26 1.28
N LEU A 20 -4.01 10.30 0.36
CA LEU A 20 -3.40 10.56 -0.94
C LEU A 20 -4.30 11.41 -1.85
N GLU A 21 -5.61 11.19 -1.85
CA GLU A 21 -6.58 12.03 -2.57
C GLU A 21 -6.53 13.49 -2.08
N ASP A 22 -6.40 13.70 -0.76
CA ASP A 22 -6.23 15.03 -0.16
C ASP A 22 -4.92 15.70 -0.59
N LEU A 23 -3.84 14.93 -0.75
CA LEU A 23 -2.52 15.45 -1.16
C LEU A 23 -2.46 15.83 -2.64
N VAL A 24 -3.14 15.08 -3.50
CA VAL A 24 -3.17 15.33 -4.95
C VAL A 24 -4.21 16.39 -5.31
N GLY A 25 -5.26 16.56 -4.51
CA GLY A 25 -6.32 17.52 -4.74
C GLY A 25 -7.34 17.00 -5.76
N ASN A 26 -8.20 16.07 -5.34
CA ASN A 26 -9.36 15.53 -6.09
C ASN A 26 -9.12 14.95 -7.51
N ASP A 27 -7.92 15.04 -8.09
CA ASP A 27 -7.60 14.42 -9.38
C ASP A 27 -7.42 12.89 -9.29
N GLY A 28 -7.37 12.34 -8.07
CA GLY A 28 -7.17 10.90 -7.80
C GLY A 28 -8.42 10.02 -7.88
N ILE A 29 -9.58 10.57 -8.27
CA ILE A 29 -10.87 9.88 -8.20
C ILE A 29 -10.95 8.69 -9.19
N GLU A 30 -10.32 8.81 -10.36
CA GLU A 30 -10.39 7.81 -11.43
C GLU A 30 -9.69 6.50 -11.04
N GLN A 31 -8.53 6.58 -10.37
CA GLN A 31 -7.73 5.43 -9.97
C GLN A 31 -8.45 4.52 -8.96
N PHE A 32 -9.49 5.02 -8.29
CA PHE A 32 -10.28 4.28 -7.31
C PHE A 32 -11.69 3.89 -7.79
N GLU A 33 -12.04 4.12 -9.06
CA GLU A 33 -13.39 3.84 -9.57
C GLU A 33 -13.79 2.37 -9.39
N ILE A 34 -12.89 1.44 -9.72
CA ILE A 34 -13.15 0.00 -9.58
C ILE A 34 -13.45 -0.34 -8.10
N TYR A 35 -12.71 0.26 -7.16
CA TYR A 35 -12.96 0.03 -5.73
C TYR A 35 -14.35 0.54 -5.31
N ASN A 36 -14.72 1.74 -5.78
CA ASN A 36 -16.02 2.34 -5.49
C ASN A 36 -17.17 1.47 -6.03
N ILE A 37 -17.02 0.89 -7.23
CA ILE A 37 -18.01 -0.01 -7.85
C ILE A 37 -18.21 -1.29 -7.03
N LEU A 38 -17.14 -1.85 -6.43
CA LEU A 38 -17.26 -3.04 -5.59
C LEU A 38 -18.18 -2.82 -4.39
N ASN A 39 -18.29 -1.57 -3.90
CA ASN A 39 -19.13 -1.19 -2.76
C ASN A 39 -18.88 -2.08 -1.53
N VAL A 40 -17.61 -2.33 -1.25
CA VAL A 40 -17.13 -3.07 -0.07
C VAL A 40 -16.26 -2.14 0.75
N THR A 41 -16.71 -1.80 1.95
CA THR A 41 -15.98 -0.98 2.93
C THR A 41 -15.52 -1.84 4.12
N PRO A 42 -14.51 -1.40 4.87
CA PRO A 42 -14.05 -2.12 6.06
C PRO A 42 -15.13 -2.27 7.14
N TYR A 43 -16.10 -1.35 7.20
CA TYR A 43 -17.21 -1.37 8.17
C TYR A 43 -18.20 -2.52 7.94
N GLN A 44 -18.24 -3.07 6.72
CA GLN A 44 -19.12 -4.18 6.37
C GLN A 44 -18.50 -5.52 6.78
N VAL A 45 -18.22 -5.69 8.08
CA VAL A 45 -17.54 -6.87 8.65
C VAL A 45 -18.26 -8.21 8.36
N TYR A 46 -19.53 -8.17 7.98
CA TYR A 46 -20.32 -9.34 7.59
C TYR A 46 -19.98 -9.86 6.18
N LYS A 47 -19.34 -9.04 5.32
CA LYS A 47 -18.92 -9.42 3.98
C LYS A 47 -17.90 -10.57 4.02
N SER A 48 -17.84 -11.33 2.93
CA SER A 48 -16.96 -12.50 2.86
C SER A 48 -15.48 -12.09 2.86
N LYS A 49 -14.62 -13.02 3.29
CA LYS A 49 -13.16 -12.82 3.23
C LYS A 49 -12.70 -12.52 1.79
N ARG A 50 -13.30 -13.20 0.80
CA ARG A 50 -13.00 -12.98 -0.62
C ARG A 50 -13.34 -11.55 -1.05
N GLU A 51 -14.47 -11.00 -0.62
CA GLU A 51 -14.86 -9.62 -0.93
C GLU A 51 -13.88 -8.61 -0.35
N HIS A 52 -13.49 -8.74 0.93
CA HIS A 52 -12.47 -7.84 1.51
C HIS A 52 -11.10 -8.02 0.85
N THR A 53 -10.73 -9.23 0.45
CA THR A 53 -9.47 -9.48 -0.28
C THR A 53 -9.47 -8.77 -1.63
N LEU A 54 -10.57 -8.88 -2.38
CA LEU A 54 -10.70 -8.18 -3.66
C LEU A 54 -10.60 -6.65 -3.46
N ALA A 55 -11.32 -6.11 -2.48
CA ALA A 55 -11.29 -4.70 -2.15
C ALA A 55 -9.87 -4.18 -1.80
N VAL A 56 -9.13 -4.96 -1.00
CA VAL A 56 -7.72 -4.66 -0.68
C VAL A 56 -6.86 -4.60 -1.93
N PHE A 57 -6.94 -5.60 -2.82
CA PHE A 57 -6.13 -5.61 -4.04
C PHE A 57 -6.49 -4.45 -4.98
N THR A 58 -7.78 -4.11 -5.11
CA THR A 58 -8.21 -2.99 -5.92
C THR A 58 -7.75 -1.65 -5.35
N LEU A 59 -7.80 -1.45 -4.02
CA LEU A 59 -7.24 -0.27 -3.36
C LEU A 59 -5.74 -0.15 -3.58
N SER A 60 -4.98 -1.24 -3.37
CA SER A 60 -3.54 -1.24 -3.57
C SER A 60 -3.16 -0.89 -5.01
N LYS A 61 -3.92 -1.40 -6.00
CA LYS A 61 -3.71 -1.05 -7.40
C LYS A 61 -3.96 0.45 -7.64
N GLY A 62 -5.11 0.97 -7.19
CA GLY A 62 -5.43 2.39 -7.34
C GLY A 62 -4.40 3.31 -6.68
N ILE A 63 -3.87 2.93 -5.52
CA ILE A 63 -2.78 3.64 -4.86
C ILE A 63 -1.52 3.62 -5.74
N ALA A 64 -1.13 2.46 -6.29
CA ALA A 64 0.05 2.37 -7.15
C ALA A 64 -0.11 3.23 -8.41
N ASP A 65 -1.26 3.16 -9.08
CA ASP A 65 -1.58 3.95 -10.28
C ASP A 65 -1.53 5.46 -9.96
N LEU A 66 -2.15 5.88 -8.84
CA LEU A 66 -2.13 7.28 -8.39
C LEU A 66 -0.71 7.82 -8.16
N LEU A 67 0.15 7.01 -7.54
CA LEU A 67 1.53 7.40 -7.24
C LEU A 67 2.39 7.51 -8.51
N LEU A 68 2.13 6.65 -9.52
CA LEU A 68 2.78 6.70 -10.82
C LEU A 68 2.36 7.93 -11.62
N ASP A 69 1.05 8.17 -11.74
CA ASP A 69 0.49 9.25 -12.56
C ASP A 69 0.93 10.63 -12.06
N ASN A 70 0.97 10.82 -10.74
CA ASN A 70 1.31 12.10 -10.13
C ASN A 70 2.82 12.36 -10.03
N SER A 71 3.65 11.44 -10.56
CA SER A 71 5.12 11.53 -10.53
C SER A 71 5.62 12.05 -9.17
N PHE A 72 5.03 11.57 -8.06
CA PHE A 72 5.08 12.24 -6.76
C PHE A 72 6.53 12.59 -6.40
N THR A 73 6.91 13.85 -6.62
CA THR A 73 8.27 14.35 -6.48
C THR A 73 8.58 14.46 -4.99
N GLY A 74 8.88 13.33 -4.37
CA GLY A 74 8.97 13.19 -2.92
C GLY A 74 8.85 11.75 -2.42
N LEU A 75 8.27 10.84 -3.21
CA LEU A 75 8.24 9.42 -2.88
C LEU A 75 9.64 8.82 -2.75
N GLU A 76 10.59 9.22 -3.59
CA GLU A 76 11.99 8.81 -3.44
C GLU A 76 12.53 9.22 -2.06
N LYS A 77 12.29 10.46 -1.62
CA LYS A 77 12.77 10.94 -0.31
C LYS A 77 12.12 10.19 0.86
N ILE A 78 10.84 9.86 0.73
CA ILE A 78 10.13 9.04 1.72
C ILE A 78 10.66 7.61 1.70
N SER A 79 10.88 7.04 0.51
CA SER A 79 11.47 5.72 0.31
C SER A 79 12.84 5.62 0.97
N THR A 80 13.76 6.55 0.66
CA THR A 80 15.08 6.61 1.29
C THR A 80 14.99 6.76 2.80
N ARG A 81 14.04 7.56 3.32
CA ARG A 81 13.86 7.70 4.77
C ARG A 81 13.35 6.41 5.42
N LEU A 82 12.42 5.72 4.77
CA LEU A 82 11.87 4.44 5.24
C LEU A 82 12.94 3.35 5.21
N GLU A 83 13.74 3.30 4.15
CA GLU A 83 14.91 2.44 4.02
C GLU A 83 15.89 2.69 5.18
N MET A 84 16.34 3.93 5.38
CA MET A 84 17.20 4.31 6.51
C MET A 84 16.60 3.95 7.87
N MET A 85 15.29 4.10 8.04
CA MET A 85 14.62 3.74 9.29
C MET A 85 14.62 2.22 9.47
N SER A 86 14.34 1.46 8.41
CA SER A 86 14.34 0.00 8.44
C SER A 86 15.72 -0.56 8.79
N GLU A 87 16.80 -0.02 8.19
CA GLU A 87 18.18 -0.41 8.47
C GLU A 87 18.58 -0.24 9.93
N ARG A 88 18.05 0.79 10.60
CA ARG A 88 18.29 1.05 12.03
C ARG A 88 17.69 -0.02 12.94
N PHE A 89 16.62 -0.68 12.50
CA PHE A 89 15.95 -1.74 13.26
C PHE A 89 16.45 -3.15 12.88
N MET A 90 17.23 -3.30 11.80
CA MET A 90 17.77 -4.59 11.38
C MET A 90 18.86 -5.08 12.32
N THR A 91 18.86 -6.38 12.61
CA THR A 91 20.00 -7.05 13.23
C THR A 91 21.01 -7.46 12.16
N ASP A 92 22.19 -7.92 12.59
CA ASP A 92 23.23 -8.43 11.67
C ASP A 92 22.72 -9.59 10.80
N LYS A 93 21.74 -10.35 11.31
CA LYS A 93 21.10 -11.43 10.56
C LYS A 93 20.34 -10.87 9.36
N GLU A 94 19.45 -9.90 9.56
CA GLU A 94 18.66 -9.31 8.47
C GLU A 94 19.56 -8.59 7.45
N LYS A 95 20.59 -7.85 7.91
CA LYS A 95 21.57 -7.21 7.03
C LYS A 95 22.31 -8.21 6.14
N SER A 96 22.72 -9.35 6.70
CA SER A 96 23.40 -10.41 5.94
C SER A 96 22.52 -11.06 4.87
N ILE A 97 21.20 -11.09 5.08
CA ILE A 97 20.23 -11.63 4.13
C ILE A 97 20.05 -10.65 2.96
N ILE A 98 19.87 -9.37 3.26
CA ILE A 98 19.67 -8.32 2.24
C ILE A 98 20.89 -8.21 1.33
N ASN A 99 22.10 -8.16 1.90
CA ASN A 99 23.34 -8.11 1.11
C ASN A 99 23.49 -9.29 0.14
N LYS A 100 22.98 -10.48 0.48
CA LYS A 100 23.01 -11.64 -0.43
C LYS A 100 22.01 -11.50 -1.59
N VAL A 101 20.86 -10.88 -1.34
CA VAL A 101 19.82 -10.63 -2.35
C VAL A 101 20.27 -9.55 -3.34
N GLU A 102 20.91 -8.47 -2.87
CA GLU A 102 21.37 -7.38 -3.75
C GLU A 102 22.51 -7.82 -4.69
N VAL A 103 23.44 -8.63 -4.17
CA VAL A 103 24.54 -9.19 -4.97
C VAL A 103 24.04 -10.14 -6.06
N SER A 104 22.94 -10.86 -5.82
CA SER A 104 22.35 -11.77 -6.81
C SER A 104 21.43 -11.10 -7.83
N ALA A 105 20.87 -9.92 -7.53
CA ALA A 105 20.09 -9.13 -8.49
C ALA A 105 20.96 -8.31 -9.47
N SER A 106 22.25 -8.15 -9.16
CA SER A 106 23.23 -7.38 -9.94
C SER A 106 24.09 -8.24 -10.88
N SER A 107 23.81 -9.55 -10.97
CA SER A 107 24.51 -10.56 -11.78
C SER A 107 23.59 -11.08 -12.89
#